data_AF-A0A930AWG0-F1
#
_entry.id   AF-A0A930AWG0-F1
#
_cell.length_a   1.000
_cell.length_b   1.000
_cell.length_c   1.000
_cell.angle_alpha   90.00
_cell.angle_beta   90.00
_cell.angle_gamma   90.00
#
_symmetry.space_group_name_H-M   'P 1'
#
loop_
_entity.id
_entity.type
_entity.pdbx_description
1 polymer ?
#
loop_
_entity_poly.entity_id
_entity_poly.type
_entity_poly.pdbx_seq_one_letter_code
_entity_poly.pdbx_strand_id
1 'polypeptide(L)'
;MKNLVFREDVLAWNYMLDDARKLAEERNVKFTKRYIRIGIGMPESTFGKYCAGEGLRTNFRYYMKYCKLMKRDPVEFFENLIKKILQDRKEHPELYDY
;
A
#
# COMPACT_ATOMS: atom_id res chain seq x y z
N MET A 1 10.32 13.57 -18.32
CA MET A 1 10.77 12.60 -17.30
C MET A 1 9.74 11.49 -17.22
N LYS A 2 10.08 10.25 -17.59
CA LYS A 2 9.19 9.10 -17.31
C LYS A 2 9.07 9.01 -15.79
N ASN A 3 7.85 8.94 -15.25
CA ASN A 3 7.65 8.69 -13.83
C ASN A 3 8.36 7.38 -13.49
N LEU A 4 9.42 7.42 -12.69
CA LEU A 4 10.05 6.23 -12.15
C LEU A 4 9.04 5.62 -11.17
N VAL A 5 8.26 4.66 -11.66
CA VAL A 5 7.37 3.86 -10.83
C VAL A 5 8.23 2.83 -10.13
N PHE A 6 8.50 3.04 -8.84
CA PHE A 6 9.25 2.05 -8.05
C PHE A 6 8.37 0.83 -7.80
N ARG A 7 8.84 -0.36 -8.21
CA ARG A 7 8.10 -1.62 -8.05
C ARG A 7 7.68 -1.87 -6.60
N GLU A 8 8.57 -1.56 -5.66
CA GLU A 8 8.33 -1.70 -4.22
C GLU A 8 7.19 -0.80 -3.71
N ASP A 9 7.11 0.45 -4.19
CA ASP A 9 6.04 1.39 -3.82
C ASP A 9 4.67 0.90 -4.34
N VAL A 10 4.62 0.35 -5.56
CA VAL A 10 3.41 -0.25 -6.12
C VAL A 10 2.97 -1.45 -5.31
N LEU A 11 3.91 -2.34 -4.95
CA LEU A 11 3.61 -3.49 -4.10
C LEU A 11 3.14 -3.08 -2.71
N ALA A 12 3.77 -2.09 -2.09
CA ALA A 12 3.38 -1.58 -0.79
C ALA A 12 1.97 -0.97 -0.80
N TRP A 13 1.65 -0.21 -1.84
CA TRP A 13 0.31 0.33 -2.04
C TRP A 13 -0.74 -0.78 -2.20
N ASN A 14 -0.50 -1.74 -3.09
CA ASN A 14 -1.42 -2.84 -3.34
C ASN A 14 -1.58 -3.75 -2.13
N TYR A 15 -0.50 -4.00 -1.39
CA TYR A 15 -0.51 -4.76 -0.14
C TYR A 15 -1.44 -4.12 0.90
N MET A 16 -1.35 -2.79 1.08
CA MET A 16 -2.24 -2.06 2.00
C MET A 16 -3.71 -2.17 1.57
N LEU A 17 -4.02 -2.08 0.28
CA LEU A 17 -5.40 -2.20 -0.22
C LEU A 17 -5.95 -3.62 -0.07
N ASP A 18 -5.12 -4.64 -0.32
CA ASP A 18 -5.50 -6.04 -0.12
C ASP A 18 -5.70 -6.39 1.36
N ASP A 19 -4.82 -5.90 2.26
CA ASP A 19 -4.99 -6.03 3.71
C ASP A 19 -6.32 -5.40 4.16
N ALA A 20 -6.64 -4.20 3.65
CA ALA A 20 -7.91 -3.55 3.96
C ALA A 20 -9.12 -4.36 3.48
N ARG A 21 -9.04 -4.95 2.28
CA ARG A 21 -10.10 -5.81 1.74
C ARG A 21 -10.31 -7.05 2.61
N LYS A 22 -9.24 -7.74 2.98
CA LYS A 22 -9.32 -8.94 3.85
C LYS A 22 -9.92 -8.62 5.21
N LEU A 23 -9.48 -7.52 5.84
CA LEU A 23 -10.05 -7.07 7.10
C LEU A 23 -11.53 -6.70 7.00
N ALA A 24 -11.96 -6.16 5.85
CA ALA A 24 -13.36 -5.86 5.60
C ALA A 24 -14.20 -7.15 5.55
N GLU A 25 -13.70 -8.17 4.85
CA GLU A 25 -14.30 -9.51 4.78
C GLU A 25 -14.36 -10.16 6.18
N GLU A 26 -13.25 -10.19 6.91
CA GLU A 26 -13.15 -10.77 8.27
C GLU A 26 -14.10 -10.12 9.28
N ARG A 27 -14.29 -8.80 9.18
CA ARG A 27 -15.12 -8.03 10.11
C ARG A 27 -16.56 -7.89 9.64
N ASN A 28 -16.91 -8.43 8.46
CA ASN A 28 -18.20 -8.23 7.81
C ASN A 28 -18.59 -6.73 7.71
N VAL A 29 -17.62 -5.89 7.30
CA VAL A 29 -17.80 -4.45 7.10
C VAL A 29 -17.35 -4.05 5.69
N LYS A 30 -17.61 -2.80 5.30
CA LYS A 30 -17.15 -2.25 4.01
C LYS A 30 -16.21 -1.07 4.22
N PHE A 31 -14.91 -1.26 3.94
CA PHE A 31 -13.97 -0.14 3.84
C PHE A 31 -13.95 0.41 2.42
N THR A 32 -14.54 1.59 2.23
CA THR A 32 -14.46 2.27 0.93
C THR A 32 -13.08 2.89 0.72
N LYS A 33 -12.65 3.06 -0.54
CA LYS A 33 -11.44 3.82 -0.87
C LYS A 33 -11.45 5.22 -0.23
N ARG A 34 -12.63 5.87 -0.17
CA ARG A 34 -12.82 7.17 0.51
C ARG A 34 -12.56 7.08 2.02
N TYR A 35 -13.05 6.04 2.68
CA TYR A 35 -12.81 5.80 4.11
C TYR A 35 -11.31 5.68 4.40
N ILE A 36 -10.60 4.84 3.61
CA ILE A 36 -9.15 4.65 3.75
C ILE A 36 -8.43 5.99 3.54
N ARG A 37 -8.73 6.70 2.43
CA ARG A 37 -8.12 7.99 2.10
C ARG A 37 -8.26 9.01 3.24
N ILE A 38 -9.47 9.16 3.77
CA ILE A 38 -9.75 10.09 4.87
C ILE A 38 -9.01 9.65 6.13
N GLY A 39 -9.05 8.36 6.47
CA GLY A 39 -8.41 7.82 7.67
C GLY A 39 -6.88 7.96 7.66
N ILE A 40 -6.24 7.82 6.50
CA ILE A 40 -4.79 8.08 6.36
C ILE A 40 -4.46 9.57 6.15
N GLY A 41 -5.48 10.43 6.00
CA GLY A 41 -5.31 11.86 5.76
C GLY A 41 -4.52 12.18 4.49
N MET A 42 -4.76 11.41 3.41
CA MET A 42 -4.12 11.62 2.12
C MET A 42 -4.97 12.57 1.25
N PRO A 43 -4.37 13.60 0.61
CA PRO A 43 -5.07 14.42 -0.37
C PRO A 43 -5.64 13.58 -1.51
N GLU A 44 -6.80 13.96 -2.02
CA GLU A 44 -7.47 13.21 -3.11
C GLU A 44 -6.64 13.17 -4.39
N SER A 45 -5.98 14.27 -4.75
CA SER A 45 -5.07 14.31 -5.89
C SER A 45 -3.92 13.31 -5.74
N THR A 46 -3.33 13.20 -4.54
CA THR A 46 -2.27 12.22 -4.25
C THR A 46 -2.81 10.79 -4.29
N PHE A 47 -3.95 10.54 -3.64
CA PHE A 47 -4.58 9.21 -3.61
C PHE A 47 -4.98 8.73 -5.01
N GLY A 48 -5.47 9.64 -5.86
CA GLY A 48 -5.81 9.39 -7.25
C GLY A 48 -4.61 8.89 -8.05
N LYS A 49 -3.45 9.55 -7.92
CA LYS A 49 -2.20 9.13 -8.59
C LYS A 49 -1.77 7.72 -8.21
N TYR A 50 -1.89 7.36 -6.93
CA TYR A 50 -1.63 5.99 -6.48
C TYR A 50 -2.60 4.98 -7.08
N CYS A 51 -3.89 5.30 -7.09
CA CYS A 51 -4.91 4.44 -7.69
C CYS A 51 -4.77 4.31 -9.22
N ALA A 52 -4.20 5.31 -9.89
CA ALA A 52 -3.90 5.29 -11.32
C ALA A 52 -2.59 4.57 -11.66
N GLY A 53 -1.83 4.09 -10.66
CA GLY A 53 -0.55 3.43 -10.89
C GLY A 53 0.57 4.38 -11.30
N GLU A 54 0.42 5.69 -11.07
CA GLU A 54 1.43 6.71 -11.41
C GLU A 54 2.67 6.66 -10.51
N GLY A 55 2.75 5.71 -9.57
CA GLY A 55 3.99 5.25 -8.94
C GLY A 55 4.84 6.33 -8.28
N LEU A 56 4.26 7.09 -7.36
CA LEU A 56 5.01 8.03 -6.53
C LEU A 56 5.56 7.32 -5.28
N ARG A 57 6.69 7.78 -4.76
CA ARG A 57 7.20 7.26 -3.49
C ARG A 57 6.22 7.53 -2.34
N THR A 58 5.66 6.47 -1.75
CA THR A 58 4.66 6.64 -0.68
C THR A 58 5.34 6.99 0.61
N ASN A 59 4.94 8.12 1.21
CA ASN A 59 5.49 8.48 2.50
C ASN A 59 5.06 7.46 3.56
N PHE A 60 6.04 6.91 4.27
CA PHE A 60 5.88 5.96 5.38
C PHE A 60 4.77 6.33 6.36
N ARG A 61 4.57 7.64 6.62
CA ARG A 61 3.51 8.14 7.52
C ARG A 61 2.11 7.64 7.16
N TYR A 62 1.82 7.40 5.89
CA TYR A 62 0.50 6.95 5.45
C TYR A 62 0.25 5.50 5.85
N TYR A 63 1.26 4.64 5.78
CA TYR A 63 1.17 3.25 6.24
C TYR A 63 1.06 3.17 7.77
N MET A 64 1.74 4.04 8.52
CA MET A 64 1.56 4.12 9.97
C MET A 64 0.14 4.55 10.36
N LYS A 65 -0.40 5.57 9.67
CA LYS A 65 -1.80 5.97 9.87
C LYS A 65 -2.77 4.87 9.48
N TYR A 66 -2.47 4.11 8.43
CA TYR A 66 -3.24 2.94 8.04
C TYR A 66 -3.26 1.88 9.14
N CYS A 67 -2.10 1.51 9.68
CA CYS A 67 -2.02 0.53 10.77
C CYS A 67 -2.83 0.98 11.99
N LYS A 68 -2.73 2.27 12.36
CA LYS A 68 -3.54 2.85 13.43
C LYS A 68 -5.04 2.80 13.13
N LEU A 69 -5.45 3.18 11.92
CA LEU A 69 -6.86 3.16 11.48
C LEU A 69 -7.45 1.75 11.54
N MET A 70 -6.70 0.77 11.05
CA MET A 70 -7.16 -0.61 10.91
C MET A 70 -6.92 -1.46 12.16
N LYS A 71 -6.25 -0.92 13.19
CA LYS A 71 -5.79 -1.64 14.39
C LYS A 71 -4.89 -2.83 14.03
N ARG A 72 -3.96 -2.60 13.10
CA ARG A 72 -2.91 -3.58 12.75
C ARG A 72 -1.66 -3.28 13.56
N ASP A 73 -0.95 -4.34 13.94
CA ASP A 73 0.40 -4.20 14.47
C ASP A 73 1.32 -3.73 13.33
N PRO A 74 2.00 -2.57 13.48
CA PRO A 74 2.87 -2.06 12.43
C PRO A 74 4.05 -3.00 12.13
N VAL A 75 4.64 -3.65 13.13
CA VAL A 75 5.78 -4.56 12.94
C VAL A 75 5.34 -5.73 12.07
N GLU A 76 4.26 -6.41 12.44
CA GLU A 76 3.71 -7.54 11.69
C GLU A 76 3.34 -7.13 10.25
N PHE A 77 2.71 -5.97 10.10
CA PHE A 77 2.34 -5.43 8.78
C PHE A 77 3.56 -5.23 7.88
N PHE A 78 4.61 -4.58 8.39
CA PHE A 78 5.82 -4.31 7.59
C PHE A 78 6.67 -5.56 7.35
N GLU A 79 6.77 -6.48 8.31
CA GLU A 79 7.45 -7.77 8.09
C GLU A 79 6.82 -8.56 6.94
N ASN A 80 5.48 -8.61 6.91
CA ASN A 80 4.75 -9.30 5.85
C ASN A 80 4.86 -8.58 4.49
N LEU A 81 4.85 -7.25 4.50
CA LEU A 81 5.13 -6.47 3.30
C LEU A 81 6.54 -6.75 2.76
N ILE A 82 7.56 -6.75 3.62
CA ILE A 82 8.95 -7.04 3.23
C ILE A 82 9.06 -8.45 2.65
N LYS A 83 8.45 -9.46 3.28
CA LYS A 83 8.40 -10.83 2.73
C LYS A 83 7.82 -10.86 1.33
N LYS A 84 6.73 -10.11 1.09
CA LYS A 84 6.09 -10.02 -0.22
C LYS A 84 6.96 -9.33 -1.27
N ILE A 85 7.65 -8.25 -0.90
CA ILE A 85 8.61 -7.57 -1.78
C ILE A 85 9.78 -8.50 -2.14
N LEU A 86 10.36 -9.18 -1.15
CA LEU A 86 11.48 -10.11 -1.39
C LEU A 86 11.06 -11.29 -2.27
N GLN A 87 9.85 -11.80 -2.09
CA GLN A 87 9.31 -12.85 -2.94
C GLN A 87 9.10 -12.36 -4.38
N ASP A 88 8.47 -11.20 -4.56
CA ASP A 88 8.24 -10.62 -5.89
C ASP A 88 9.55 -10.34 -6.62
N ARG A 89 10.59 -9.88 -5.91
CA ARG A 89 11.94 -9.70 -6.47
C ARG A 89 12.59 -11.01 -6.90
N LYS A 90 12.32 -12.12 -6.21
CA LYS A 90 12.83 -13.45 -6.58
C LYS A 90 12.11 -13.99 -7.81
N GLU A 91 10.81 -13.73 -7.92
CA GLU A 91 9.96 -14.20 -9.03
C GLU A 91 10.12 -13.36 -10.29
N HIS A 92 10.34 -12.06 -10.12
CA HIS A 92 10.38 -11.05 -11.19
C HIS A 92 11.59 -10.11 -11.05
N PRO A 93 12.83 -10.63 -11.05
CA PRO A 93 14.02 -9.81 -10.87
C PRO A 93 14.14 -8.69 -11.91
N GLU A 94 13.66 -8.92 -13.14
CA GLU A 94 13.66 -7.96 -14.25
C GLU A 94 12.85 -6.69 -13.97
N LEU A 95 11.93 -6.72 -13.00
CA LEU A 95 11.12 -5.56 -12.61
C LEU A 95 11.83 -4.64 -11.60
N TYR A 96 13.03 -5.01 -11.15
CA TYR A 96 13.81 -4.30 -10.11
C TYR A 96 15.14 -3.74 -10.62
N ASP A 97 15.49 -3.99 -11.89
CA ASP A 97 16.68 -3.41 -12.51
C ASP A 97 16.39 -1.94 -12.87
N TYR A 98 16.96 -1.03 -12.07
CA TYR A 98 16.89 0.43 -12.28
C TYR A 98 18.12 0.96 -13.01
#